data_AF-A0A3A8T246-F1
#
_entry.id   AF-A0A3A8T246-F1
#
_cell.length_a   1.000
_cell.length_b   1.000
_cell.length_c   1.000
_cell.angle_alpha   90.00
_cell.angle_beta   90.00
_cell.angle_gamma   90.00
#
_symmetry.space_group_name_H-M   'P 1'
#
loop_
_entity.id
_entity.type
_entity.pdbx_description
1 polymer ?
#
loop_
_entity_poly.entity_id
_entity_poly.type
_entity_poly.pdbx_seq_one_letter_code
_entity_poly.pdbx_strand_id
1 'polypeptide(L)'
;MLGLMGRHQVALLGKAPCQGDFIRWNAADPVSAAFHRWLEESHEAVRRANAQLPAEPTSFVFTAPGGRQVLVGTMATSSDRVGRVFPLAVYVALDAAGAAEHVSSLPDSFRAFFTAGRQLLADAATLSASELESRVAALAAVSAGDSVGAEAHRRRVLGCSVSPLVEQFQADGAPAGVPYYAFNTFVKACRAEQGKEPSKPGVTLECPFPEDQGPFTWAELAKRQLRWRSMPPAMFWHLGPSPRLLLSIGTPGVALLMHLAKPEHSSMKVWPLRTKQASAIESARTALTPGQRQALEAPGTTVEALFAAFGT
;
A
#
# COMPACT_ATOMS: atom_id res chain seq x y z
N MET A 1 -3.15 19.44 -8.06
CA MET A 1 -1.72 19.24 -8.34
C MET A 1 -1.18 18.62 -7.08
N LEU A 2 -0.66 17.38 -7.11
CA LEU A 2 -0.02 16.77 -5.95
C LEU A 2 0.86 17.84 -5.31
N GLY A 3 0.63 18.17 -4.03
CA GLY A 3 1.26 19.27 -3.31
C GLY A 3 2.76 19.04 -3.16
N LEU A 4 3.46 19.21 -4.28
CA LEU A 4 4.88 19.01 -4.45
C LEU A 4 5.57 20.25 -3.87
N MET A 5 5.91 20.22 -2.58
CA MET A 5 6.66 21.29 -1.92
C MET A 5 8.18 21.09 -2.06
N GLY A 6 8.85 22.04 -2.73
CA GLY A 6 10.32 22.15 -2.80
C GLY A 6 10.99 21.32 -3.90
N ARG A 7 12.34 21.41 -4.01
CA ARG A 7 13.13 20.45 -4.81
C ARG A 7 12.96 19.07 -4.17
N HIS A 8 12.11 18.23 -4.73
CA HIS A 8 11.88 16.86 -4.25
C HIS A 8 13.12 16.02 -4.41
N GLN A 9 13.95 16.01 -3.38
CA GLN A 9 15.13 15.17 -3.35
C GLN A 9 14.70 13.76 -2.99
N VAL A 10 15.06 12.80 -3.84
CA VAL A 10 14.84 11.39 -3.56
C VAL A 10 15.72 10.98 -2.38
N ALA A 11 15.11 10.31 -1.41
CA ALA A 11 15.77 9.83 -0.21
C ALA A 11 16.11 8.35 -0.33
N LEU A 12 17.18 7.94 0.35
CA LEU A 12 17.59 6.54 0.50
C LEU A 12 17.86 6.25 1.98
N LEU A 13 17.22 5.21 2.50
CA LEU A 13 17.30 4.82 3.90
C LEU A 13 17.45 3.30 4.02
N GLY A 14 18.42 2.83 4.80
CA GLY A 14 18.55 1.41 5.12
C GLY A 14 19.98 0.90 5.06
N LYS A 15 20.17 -0.36 4.65
CA LYS A 15 21.48 -0.98 4.46
C LYS A 15 21.70 -1.33 2.99
N ALA A 16 22.94 -1.18 2.51
CA ALA A 16 23.34 -1.65 1.19
C ALA A 16 24.74 -2.29 1.28
N PRO A 17 25.08 -3.28 0.43
CA PRO A 17 26.34 -4.01 0.52
C PRO A 17 27.59 -3.13 0.38
N CYS A 18 27.46 -1.96 -0.24
CA CYS A 18 28.53 -0.98 -0.41
C CYS A 18 28.86 -0.15 0.85
N GLN A 19 28.15 -0.31 1.96
CA GLN A 19 28.43 0.37 3.23
C GLN A 19 28.32 -0.56 4.43
N GLY A 20 29.11 -0.30 5.48
CA GLY A 20 29.04 -1.06 6.73
C GLY A 20 27.90 -0.61 7.65
N ASP A 21 27.54 0.68 7.61
CA ASP A 21 26.52 1.29 8.45
C ASP A 21 25.25 1.64 7.66
N PHE A 22 24.29 2.26 8.35
CA PHE A 22 23.05 2.72 7.74
C PHE A 22 23.27 3.91 6.81
N ILE A 23 22.68 3.85 5.63
CA ILE A 23 22.54 4.97 4.69
C ILE A 23 21.33 5.81 5.10
N ARG A 24 21.50 7.14 5.10
CA ARG A 24 20.45 8.14 5.40
C ARG A 24 20.58 9.36 4.49
N TRP A 25 20.44 9.16 3.19
CA TRP A 25 20.52 10.25 2.23
C TRP A 25 19.17 10.94 2.11
N ASN A 26 19.16 12.26 2.26
CA ASN A 26 17.97 13.12 2.14
C ASN A 26 16.80 12.68 3.05
N ALA A 27 17.11 12.05 4.18
CA ALA A 27 16.15 11.40 5.09
C ALA A 27 16.12 12.06 6.49
N ALA A 28 16.30 13.38 6.53
CA ALA A 28 16.43 14.14 7.78
C ALA A 28 15.08 14.62 8.35
N ASP A 29 13.98 14.48 7.60
CA ASP A 29 12.67 14.95 8.04
C ASP A 29 12.03 14.03 9.10
N PRO A 30 11.04 14.53 9.86
CA PRO A 30 10.42 13.76 10.93
C PRO A 30 9.70 12.49 10.47
N VAL A 31 9.13 12.46 9.25
CA VAL A 31 8.41 11.28 8.76
C VAL A 31 9.40 10.18 8.33
N SER A 32 10.56 10.54 7.78
CA SER A 32 11.69 9.63 7.57
C SER A 32 12.20 9.01 8.88
N ALA A 33 12.33 9.80 9.94
CA ALA A 33 12.73 9.28 11.25
C ALA A 33 11.69 8.31 11.83
N ALA A 34 10.40 8.63 11.69
CA ALA A 34 9.31 7.75 12.10
C ALA A 34 9.28 6.44 11.29
N PHE A 35 9.52 6.53 9.98
CA PHE A 35 9.61 5.38 9.10
C PHE A 35 10.79 4.47 9.45
N HIS A 36 11.96 5.05 9.72
CA HIS A 36 13.13 4.28 10.15
C HIS A 36 12.85 3.51 11.45
N ARG A 37 12.27 4.17 12.45
CA ARG A 37 11.89 3.52 13.71
C ARG A 37 10.87 2.39 13.50
N TRP A 38 9.83 2.66 12.69
CA TRP A 38 8.85 1.63 12.36
C TRP A 38 9.50 0.43 11.67
N LEU A 39 10.45 0.66 10.75
CA LEU A 39 11.20 -0.41 10.09
C LEU A 39 12.07 -1.19 11.09
N GLU A 40 12.76 -0.53 12.01
CA GLU A 40 13.57 -1.18 13.05
C GLU A 40 12.71 -2.10 13.94
N GLU A 41 11.62 -1.58 14.49
CA GLU A 41 10.70 -2.33 15.34
C GLU A 41 10.08 -3.51 14.59
N SER A 42 9.67 -3.25 13.35
CA SER A 42 8.99 -4.25 12.52
C SER A 42 9.94 -5.34 12.03
N HIS A 43 11.16 -4.98 11.64
CA HIS A 43 12.18 -5.91 11.18
C HIS A 43 12.66 -6.80 12.35
N GLU A 44 12.80 -6.24 13.55
CA GLU A 44 13.12 -7.02 14.74
C GLU A 44 12.04 -8.08 15.03
N ALA A 45 10.75 -7.74 14.85
CA ALA A 45 9.68 -8.73 14.96
C ALA A 45 9.81 -9.84 13.91
N VAL A 46 10.01 -9.49 12.63
CA VAL A 46 10.22 -10.45 11.53
C VAL A 46 11.39 -11.39 11.83
N ARG A 47 12.51 -10.84 12.29
CA ARG A 47 13.71 -11.58 12.67
C ARG A 47 13.44 -12.55 13.82
N ARG A 48 12.74 -12.12 14.88
CA ARG A 48 12.36 -12.98 16.01
C ARG A 48 11.46 -14.15 15.62
N ALA A 49 10.62 -13.95 14.60
CA ALA A 49 9.76 -15.00 14.06
C ALA A 49 10.48 -15.95 13.09
N ASN A 50 11.80 -15.76 12.85
CA ASN A 50 12.57 -16.45 11.81
C ASN A 50 11.89 -16.37 10.44
N ALA A 51 11.21 -15.25 10.16
CA ALA A 51 10.57 -14.97 8.89
C ALA A 51 11.51 -14.15 8.00
N GLN A 52 11.23 -14.14 6.70
CA GLN A 52 11.98 -13.35 5.72
C GLN A 52 11.02 -12.46 4.97
N LEU A 53 11.46 -11.23 4.68
CA LEU A 53 10.72 -10.36 3.80
C LEU A 53 10.70 -10.93 2.37
N PRO A 54 9.66 -10.62 1.58
CA PRO A 54 9.60 -11.05 0.19
C PRO A 54 10.81 -10.55 -0.60
N ALA A 55 11.22 -11.33 -1.59
CA ALA A 55 12.31 -10.95 -2.49
C ALA A 55 11.88 -9.79 -3.41
N GLU A 56 10.61 -9.78 -3.80
CA GLU A 56 10.02 -8.73 -4.61
C GLU A 56 9.92 -7.42 -3.81
N PRO A 57 10.35 -6.28 -4.40
CA PRO A 57 10.19 -5.00 -3.73
C PRO A 57 8.72 -4.66 -3.45
N THR A 58 8.48 -4.12 -2.26
CA THR A 58 7.17 -3.60 -1.85
C THR A 58 7.11 -2.11 -2.13
N SER A 59 6.03 -1.66 -2.77
CA SER A 59 5.74 -0.23 -2.93
C SER A 59 4.89 0.25 -1.75
N PHE A 60 5.04 1.50 -1.34
CA PHE A 60 4.38 2.01 -0.15
C PHE A 60 3.99 3.48 -0.22
N VAL A 61 2.95 3.80 0.55
CA VAL A 61 2.63 5.12 1.09
C VAL A 61 2.68 4.98 2.62
N PHE A 62 3.66 5.61 3.27
CA PHE A 62 3.83 5.56 4.71
C PHE A 62 3.40 6.88 5.35
N THR A 63 2.68 6.76 6.45
CA THR A 63 2.18 7.89 7.23
C THR A 63 2.56 7.75 8.70
N ALA A 64 2.82 8.87 9.35
CA ALA A 64 3.16 8.94 10.77
C ALA A 64 2.11 9.76 11.52
N PRO A 65 1.78 9.42 12.79
CA PRO A 65 0.78 10.16 13.56
C PRO A 65 1.11 11.65 13.64
N GLY A 66 0.14 12.51 13.29
CA GLY A 66 0.31 13.97 13.34
C GLY A 66 1.34 14.54 12.34
N GLY A 67 1.85 13.73 11.43
CA GLY A 67 2.77 14.15 10.38
C GLY A 67 2.11 15.11 9.39
N ARG A 68 2.88 16.09 8.88
CA ARG A 68 2.45 16.94 7.75
C ARG A 68 2.94 16.42 6.40
N GLN A 69 3.73 15.36 6.43
CA GLN A 69 4.30 14.72 5.26
C GLN A 69 3.99 13.24 5.26
N VAL A 70 3.92 12.67 4.07
CA VAL A 70 3.86 11.23 3.84
C VAL A 70 5.04 10.80 2.98
N LEU A 71 5.47 9.56 3.12
CA LEU A 71 6.50 9.00 2.25
C LEU A 71 5.85 8.15 1.18
N VAL A 72 6.29 8.31 -0.06
CA VAL A 72 5.89 7.46 -1.18
C VAL A 72 7.13 6.85 -1.79
N GLY A 73 7.21 5.52 -1.85
CA GLY A 73 8.41 4.86 -2.34
C GLY A 73 8.33 3.36 -2.44
N THR A 74 9.49 2.74 -2.55
CA THR A 74 9.64 1.29 -2.59
C THR A 74 10.76 0.83 -1.68
N MET A 75 10.60 -0.37 -1.12
CA MET A 75 11.58 -1.01 -0.26
C MET A 75 11.79 -2.46 -0.66
N ALA A 76 13.00 -2.96 -0.43
CA ALA A 76 13.36 -4.35 -0.68
C ALA A 76 14.27 -4.85 0.45
N THR A 77 14.35 -6.18 0.59
CA THR A 77 15.33 -6.82 1.47
C THR A 77 16.75 -6.47 1.01
N SER A 78 17.63 -6.14 1.95
CA SER A 78 19.04 -5.87 1.67
C SER A 78 19.92 -6.28 2.84
N SER A 79 21.23 -6.06 2.70
CA SER A 79 22.22 -6.26 3.75
C SER A 79 23.30 -5.19 3.68
N ASP A 80 24.04 -5.01 4.78
CA ASP A 80 25.26 -4.21 4.75
C ASP A 80 26.47 -5.04 4.31
N ARG A 81 27.64 -4.39 4.21
CA ARG A 81 28.92 -4.99 3.84
C ARG A 81 29.29 -6.21 4.70
N VAL A 82 28.84 -6.28 5.95
CA VAL A 82 29.18 -7.38 6.88
C VAL A 82 28.07 -8.44 6.95
N GLY A 83 27.03 -8.33 6.11
CA GLY A 83 25.98 -9.32 5.96
C GLY A 83 24.79 -9.17 6.91
N ARG A 84 24.69 -8.08 7.69
CA ARG A 84 23.51 -7.85 8.54
C ARG A 84 22.34 -7.43 7.66
N VAL A 85 21.28 -8.23 7.69
CA VAL A 85 20.06 -7.99 6.90
C VAL A 85 19.29 -6.80 7.50
N PHE A 86 18.87 -5.88 6.63
CA PHE A 86 17.91 -4.82 6.93
C PHE A 86 17.35 -4.28 5.60
N PRO A 87 16.09 -3.84 5.53
CA PRO A 87 15.53 -3.28 4.30
C PRO A 87 16.29 -2.06 3.77
N LEU A 88 16.33 -1.91 2.45
CA LEU A 88 16.72 -0.66 1.78
C LEU A 88 15.48 -0.05 1.14
N ALA A 89 15.25 1.24 1.37
CA ALA A 89 14.08 1.97 0.88
C ALA A 89 14.49 3.24 0.14
N VAL A 90 13.88 3.47 -1.02
CA VAL A 90 14.00 4.68 -1.82
C VAL A 90 12.63 5.35 -1.94
N TYR A 91 12.55 6.63 -1.61
CA TYR A 91 11.26 7.31 -1.48
C TYR A 91 11.37 8.83 -1.63
N VAL A 92 10.22 9.48 -1.68
CA VAL A 92 10.08 10.94 -1.62
C VAL A 92 9.06 11.32 -0.56
N ALA A 93 9.25 12.48 0.06
CA ALA A 93 8.28 13.08 0.96
C ALA A 93 7.32 14.00 0.20
N LEU A 94 6.02 13.90 0.49
CA LEU A 94 4.95 14.71 -0.08
C LEU A 94 4.18 15.43 1.04
N ASP A 95 3.53 16.54 0.72
CA ASP A 95 2.51 17.12 1.61
C ASP A 95 1.38 16.10 1.86
N ALA A 96 1.01 15.92 3.13
CA ALA A 96 0.05 14.90 3.53
C ALA A 96 -1.38 15.22 3.07
N ALA A 97 -1.80 16.49 3.07
CA ALA A 97 -3.14 16.88 2.65
C ALA A 97 -3.29 16.73 1.13
N GLY A 98 -2.28 17.14 0.36
CA GLY A 98 -2.23 16.91 -1.09
C GLY A 98 -2.22 15.42 -1.44
N ALA A 99 -1.52 14.59 -0.66
CA ALA A 99 -1.55 13.15 -0.83
C ALA A 99 -2.92 12.53 -0.46
N ALA A 100 -3.60 13.03 0.56
CA ALA A 100 -4.94 12.58 0.96
C ALA A 100 -5.98 12.86 -0.13
N GLU A 101 -5.93 14.04 -0.75
CA GLU A 101 -6.81 14.41 -1.87
C GLU A 101 -6.66 13.46 -3.06
N HIS A 102 -5.43 13.01 -3.33
CA HIS A 102 -5.07 12.20 -4.48
C HIS A 102 -4.76 10.73 -4.15
N VAL A 103 -5.19 10.24 -2.98
CA VAL A 103 -4.76 8.92 -2.46
C VAL A 103 -4.97 7.77 -3.44
N SER A 104 -6.10 7.75 -4.14
CA SER A 104 -6.42 6.68 -5.10
C SER A 104 -5.56 6.71 -6.36
N SER A 105 -5.04 7.87 -6.75
CA SER A 105 -4.17 8.02 -7.92
C SER A 105 -2.69 7.97 -7.57
N LEU A 106 -2.29 7.94 -6.29
CA LEU A 106 -0.88 7.87 -5.89
C LEU A 106 -0.14 6.68 -6.51
N PRO A 107 -0.66 5.43 -6.48
CA PRO A 107 0.03 4.29 -7.07
C PRO A 107 0.37 4.49 -8.55
N ASP A 108 -0.55 5.08 -9.31
CA ASP A 108 -0.38 5.31 -10.74
C ASP A 108 0.45 6.55 -11.07
N SER A 109 0.30 7.61 -10.27
CA SER A 109 1.05 8.87 -10.42
C SER A 109 2.54 8.70 -10.10
N PHE A 110 2.89 7.64 -9.37
CA PHE A 110 4.28 7.30 -9.03
C PHE A 110 4.74 6.02 -9.73
N ARG A 111 4.01 5.51 -10.72
CA ARG A 111 4.33 4.24 -11.39
C ARG A 111 5.74 4.21 -11.96
N ALA A 112 6.15 5.28 -12.65
CA ALA A 112 7.51 5.39 -13.20
C ALA A 112 8.57 5.42 -12.09
N PHE A 113 8.32 6.19 -11.03
CA PHE A 113 9.21 6.26 -9.87
C PHE A 113 9.34 4.90 -9.16
N PHE A 114 8.25 4.17 -8.95
CA PHE A 114 8.31 2.83 -8.37
C PHE A 114 9.10 1.87 -9.26
N THR A 115 8.91 1.91 -10.58
CA THR A 115 9.67 1.06 -11.50
C THR A 115 11.17 1.38 -11.44
N ALA A 116 11.55 2.66 -11.47
CA ALA A 116 12.94 3.07 -11.37
C ALA A 116 13.54 2.74 -9.99
N GLY A 117 12.78 2.93 -8.91
CA GLY A 117 13.18 2.57 -7.55
C GLY A 117 13.39 1.06 -7.39
N ARG A 118 12.51 0.23 -7.97
CA ARG A 118 12.67 -1.24 -7.98
C ARG A 118 13.96 -1.65 -8.68
N GLN A 119 14.25 -1.05 -9.83
CA GLN A 119 15.50 -1.31 -10.55
C GLN A 119 16.73 -0.91 -9.73
N LEU A 120 16.69 0.28 -9.11
CA LEU A 120 17.77 0.73 -8.22
C LEU A 120 18.01 -0.24 -7.07
N LEU A 121 16.95 -0.70 -6.41
CA LEU A 121 17.05 -1.63 -5.28
C LEU A 121 17.57 -3.01 -5.70
N ALA A 122 17.20 -3.49 -6.89
CA ALA A 122 17.73 -4.73 -7.46
C ALA A 122 19.23 -4.60 -7.77
N ASP A 123 19.66 -3.47 -8.32
CA ASP A 123 21.05 -3.22 -8.68
C ASP A 123 21.92 -2.89 -7.46
N ALA A 124 21.34 -2.44 -6.34
CA ALA A 124 22.07 -1.92 -5.17
C ALA A 124 23.13 -2.88 -4.61
N ALA A 125 22.97 -4.20 -4.82
CA ALA A 125 23.94 -5.20 -4.39
C ALA A 125 25.28 -5.15 -5.15
N THR A 126 25.31 -4.58 -6.36
CA THR A 126 26.50 -4.54 -7.23
C THR A 126 27.11 -3.14 -7.36
N LEU A 127 26.42 -2.11 -6.87
CA LEU A 127 26.87 -0.71 -6.98
C LEU A 127 27.88 -0.34 -5.91
N SER A 128 28.86 0.50 -6.26
CA SER A 128 29.62 1.26 -5.29
C SER A 128 28.76 2.34 -4.62
N ALA A 129 29.24 2.91 -3.51
CA ALA A 129 28.51 3.97 -2.81
C ALA A 129 28.29 5.21 -3.69
N SER A 130 29.30 5.61 -4.49
CA SER A 130 29.20 6.77 -5.39
C SER A 130 28.22 6.54 -6.54
N GLU A 131 28.20 5.33 -7.12
CA GLU A 131 27.24 4.96 -8.16
C GLU A 131 25.81 4.93 -7.61
N LEU A 132 25.63 4.36 -6.41
CA LEU A 132 24.33 4.35 -5.74
C LEU A 132 23.83 5.78 -5.47
N GLU A 133 24.70 6.67 -4.98
CA GLU A 133 24.36 8.08 -4.73
C GLU A 133 23.99 8.81 -6.02
N SER A 134 24.80 8.62 -7.07
CA SER A 134 24.56 9.23 -8.38
C SER A 134 23.24 8.77 -8.99
N ARG A 135 22.90 7.48 -8.86
CA ARG A 135 21.62 6.94 -9.34
C ARG A 135 20.44 7.45 -8.53
N VAL A 136 20.55 7.56 -7.20
CA VAL A 136 19.51 8.17 -6.35
C VAL A 136 19.27 9.62 -6.76
N ALA A 137 20.34 10.40 -6.97
CA ALA A 137 20.24 11.80 -7.38
C ALA A 137 19.61 11.99 -8.77
N ALA A 138 19.72 10.98 -9.65
CA ALA A 138 19.14 10.99 -10.98
C ALA A 138 17.65 10.57 -11.02
N LEU A 139 17.10 10.02 -9.92
CA LEU A 139 15.70 9.63 -9.88
C LEU A 139 14.78 10.86 -9.86
N ALA A 140 13.80 10.87 -10.76
CA ALA A 140 12.74 11.86 -10.78
C ALA A 140 11.53 11.36 -9.97
N ALA A 141 11.07 12.17 -9.02
CA ALA A 141 9.92 11.84 -8.17
C ALA A 141 8.61 11.71 -8.96
N VAL A 142 8.27 12.73 -9.76
CA VAL A 142 7.06 12.81 -10.59
C VAL A 142 7.37 13.70 -11.79
N SER A 143 6.81 13.35 -12.94
CA SER A 143 6.79 14.13 -14.18
C SER A 143 5.36 14.54 -14.55
N ALA A 144 5.22 15.52 -15.45
CA ALA A 144 3.91 15.91 -15.97
C ALA A 144 3.17 14.74 -16.67
N GLY A 145 3.91 13.83 -17.32
CA GLY A 145 3.36 12.64 -17.97
C GLY A 145 2.72 11.66 -17.00
N ASP A 146 3.17 11.63 -15.74
CA ASP A 146 2.64 10.70 -14.74
C ASP A 146 1.22 11.07 -14.32
N SER A 147 0.89 12.37 -14.24
CA SER A 147 -0.47 12.83 -13.94
C SER A 147 -1.46 12.47 -15.06
N VAL A 148 -1.04 12.61 -16.33
CA VAL A 148 -1.85 12.21 -17.50
C VAL A 148 -2.06 10.70 -17.51
N GLY A 149 -1.00 9.93 -17.24
CA GLY A 149 -1.06 8.47 -17.16
C GLY A 149 -1.96 7.97 -16.03
N ALA A 150 -1.94 8.62 -14.86
CA ALA A 150 -2.79 8.28 -13.74
C ALA A 150 -4.28 8.55 -14.02
N GLU A 151 -4.60 9.68 -14.67
CA GLU A 151 -5.97 10.00 -15.06
C GLU A 151 -6.50 9.05 -16.15
N ALA A 152 -5.66 8.72 -17.14
CA ALA A 152 -6.00 7.72 -18.16
C ALA A 152 -6.27 6.34 -17.53
N HIS A 153 -5.44 5.93 -16.57
CA HIS A 153 -5.66 4.69 -15.81
C HIS A 153 -6.97 4.72 -15.02
N ARG A 154 -7.23 5.81 -14.29
CA ARG A 154 -8.49 6.02 -13.55
C ARG A 154 -9.71 5.85 -14.45
N ARG A 155 -9.75 6.55 -15.60
CA ARG A 155 -10.87 6.45 -16.55
C ARG A 155 -11.07 5.04 -17.07
N ARG A 156 -9.97 4.36 -17.42
CA ARG A 156 -9.99 2.97 -17.87
C ARG A 156 -10.59 2.06 -16.79
N VAL A 157 -10.06 2.11 -15.57
CA VAL A 157 -10.51 1.24 -14.47
C VAL A 157 -11.97 1.49 -14.12
N LEU A 158 -12.43 2.75 -14.09
CA LEU A 158 -13.84 3.08 -13.82
C LEU A 158 -14.81 2.43 -14.81
N GLY A 159 -14.43 2.32 -16.08
CA GLY A 159 -15.23 1.67 -17.13
C GLY A 159 -15.08 0.15 -17.20
N CYS A 160 -14.10 -0.44 -16.51
CA CYS A 160 -13.90 -1.89 -16.49
C CYS A 160 -14.99 -2.60 -15.69
N SER A 161 -15.24 -3.86 -16.02
CA SER A 161 -16.06 -4.76 -15.21
C SER A 161 -15.43 -4.96 -13.82
N VAL A 162 -16.27 -5.10 -12.80
CA VAL A 162 -15.86 -5.47 -11.44
C VAL A 162 -15.50 -6.96 -11.32
N SER A 163 -15.89 -7.79 -12.30
CA SER A 163 -15.71 -9.25 -12.27
C SER A 163 -14.28 -9.69 -11.94
N PRO A 164 -13.21 -9.15 -12.55
CA PRO A 164 -11.84 -9.55 -12.22
C PRO A 164 -11.47 -9.34 -10.75
N LEU A 165 -12.00 -8.28 -10.12
CA LEU A 165 -11.81 -8.01 -8.68
C LEU A 165 -12.60 -9.00 -7.82
N VAL A 166 -13.84 -9.33 -8.21
CA VAL A 166 -14.68 -10.31 -7.51
C VAL A 166 -14.08 -11.71 -7.60
N GLU A 167 -13.55 -12.08 -8.77
CA GLU A 167 -12.87 -13.34 -9.06
C GLU A 167 -11.63 -13.55 -8.18
N GLN A 168 -10.98 -12.47 -7.72
CA GLN A 168 -9.88 -12.59 -6.74
C GLN A 168 -10.31 -13.39 -5.52
N PHE A 169 -11.58 -13.30 -5.10
CA PHE A 169 -12.11 -13.97 -3.92
C PHE A 169 -12.63 -15.40 -4.18
N GLN A 170 -12.58 -15.88 -5.43
CA GLN A 170 -13.16 -17.16 -5.85
C GLN A 170 -12.10 -18.25 -6.09
N ALA A 171 -10.83 -17.99 -5.79
CA ALA A 171 -9.73 -18.94 -5.97
C ALA A 171 -9.93 -20.28 -5.21
N ASP A 172 -9.27 -21.33 -5.68
CA ASP A 172 -9.48 -22.75 -5.35
C ASP A 172 -9.95 -23.04 -3.91
N GLY A 173 -11.18 -23.52 -3.80
CA GLY A 173 -11.80 -23.95 -2.54
C GLY A 173 -12.39 -22.83 -1.68
N ALA A 174 -12.43 -21.58 -2.16
CA ALA A 174 -13.16 -20.51 -1.49
C ALA A 174 -14.68 -20.78 -1.51
N PRO A 175 -15.39 -20.62 -0.37
CA PRO A 175 -16.84 -20.74 -0.35
C PRO A 175 -17.53 -19.70 -1.26
N ALA A 176 -18.72 -20.01 -1.76
CA ALA A 176 -19.53 -19.02 -2.47
C ALA A 176 -19.84 -17.82 -1.56
N GLY A 177 -19.86 -16.61 -2.12
CA GLY A 177 -20.25 -15.40 -1.39
C GLY A 177 -19.14 -14.70 -0.58
N VAL A 178 -17.88 -15.15 -0.63
CA VAL A 178 -16.73 -14.44 -0.03
C VAL A 178 -16.67 -12.94 -0.42
N PRO A 179 -17.02 -12.51 -1.65
CA PRO A 179 -17.11 -11.08 -1.97
C PRO A 179 -18.00 -10.27 -1.01
N TYR A 180 -19.12 -10.83 -0.51
CA TYR A 180 -19.96 -10.13 0.46
C TYR A 180 -19.20 -9.84 1.75
N TYR A 181 -18.47 -10.84 2.26
CA TYR A 181 -17.62 -10.68 3.43
C TYR A 181 -16.54 -9.63 3.19
N ALA A 182 -15.82 -9.70 2.07
CA ALA A 182 -14.73 -8.79 1.73
C ALA A 182 -15.20 -7.32 1.77
N PHE A 183 -16.23 -7.00 1.00
CA PHE A 183 -16.71 -5.62 0.87
C PHE A 183 -17.40 -5.12 2.15
N ASN A 184 -18.19 -5.95 2.82
CA ASN A 184 -18.82 -5.59 4.10
C ASN A 184 -17.76 -5.33 5.19
N THR A 185 -16.74 -6.18 5.30
CA THR A 185 -15.66 -6.05 6.28
C THR A 185 -14.86 -4.78 6.02
N PHE A 186 -14.49 -4.54 4.75
CA PHE A 186 -13.78 -3.33 4.34
C PHE A 186 -14.57 -2.07 4.69
N VAL A 187 -15.84 -1.99 4.29
CA VAL A 187 -16.69 -0.81 4.55
C VAL A 187 -16.92 -0.60 6.04
N LYS A 188 -17.18 -1.65 6.81
CA LYS A 188 -17.35 -1.54 8.27
C LYS A 188 -16.09 -1.02 8.95
N ALA A 189 -14.93 -1.54 8.56
CA ALA A 189 -13.65 -1.10 9.13
C ALA A 189 -13.38 0.38 8.81
N CYS A 190 -13.58 0.81 7.56
CA CYS A 190 -13.41 2.21 7.18
C CYS A 190 -14.42 3.14 7.86
N ARG A 191 -15.69 2.73 7.95
CA ARG A 191 -16.75 3.55 8.57
C ARG A 191 -16.54 3.77 10.08
N ALA A 192 -15.93 2.81 10.77
CA ALA A 192 -15.61 2.96 12.19
C ALA A 192 -14.69 4.17 12.46
N GLU A 193 -13.80 4.47 11.50
CA GLU A 193 -12.82 5.56 11.54
C GLU A 193 -13.18 6.73 10.59
N GLN A 194 -14.42 6.79 10.11
CA GLN A 194 -14.86 7.85 9.21
C GLN A 194 -14.72 9.23 9.87
N GLY A 195 -14.04 10.15 9.19
CA GLY A 195 -13.77 11.51 9.67
C GLY A 195 -12.83 11.59 10.88
N LYS A 196 -12.36 10.45 11.39
CA LYS A 196 -11.44 10.36 12.53
C LYS A 196 -10.09 9.92 12.00
N GLU A 197 -9.17 10.86 11.82
CA GLU A 197 -7.79 10.51 11.45
C GLU A 197 -7.07 9.94 12.68
N PRO A 198 -6.74 8.63 12.68
CA PRO A 198 -6.25 7.95 13.86
C PRO A 198 -4.79 8.30 14.16
N SER A 199 -4.50 8.59 15.42
CA SER A 199 -3.14 8.85 15.92
C SER A 199 -2.40 7.60 16.39
N LYS A 200 -3.03 6.42 16.27
CA LYS A 200 -2.50 5.14 16.77
C LYS A 200 -2.57 4.06 15.69
N PRO A 201 -1.76 2.99 15.84
CA PRO A 201 -1.88 1.83 14.97
C PRO A 201 -3.28 1.21 15.04
N GLY A 202 -3.90 1.08 13.87
CA GLY A 202 -5.23 0.50 13.72
C GLY A 202 -5.18 -0.92 13.15
N VAL A 203 -6.23 -1.27 12.41
CA VAL A 203 -6.31 -2.55 11.68
C VAL A 203 -5.75 -2.37 10.27
N THR A 204 -5.10 -3.40 9.75
CA THR A 204 -4.64 -3.46 8.36
C THR A 204 -5.50 -4.44 7.59
N LEU A 205 -6.12 -3.98 6.52
CA LEU A 205 -6.91 -4.83 5.63
C LEU A 205 -5.98 -5.40 4.56
N GLU A 206 -6.07 -6.71 4.30
CA GLU A 206 -5.43 -7.33 3.14
C GLU A 206 -6.43 -7.43 1.99
N CYS A 207 -6.18 -6.61 0.98
CA CYS A 207 -7.05 -6.36 -0.15
C CYS A 207 -6.41 -6.94 -1.43
N PRO A 208 -6.80 -8.14 -1.89
CA PRO A 208 -6.31 -8.66 -3.17
C PRO A 208 -6.84 -7.80 -4.32
N PHE A 209 -6.06 -7.67 -5.39
CA PHE A 209 -6.48 -6.89 -6.55
C PHE A 209 -6.01 -7.52 -7.87
N PRO A 210 -6.75 -7.32 -8.97
CA PRO A 210 -6.28 -7.65 -10.33
C PRO A 210 -5.10 -6.76 -10.71
N GLU A 211 -4.06 -7.34 -11.31
CA GLU A 211 -2.85 -6.62 -11.70
C GLU A 211 -3.15 -5.42 -12.63
N ASP A 212 -4.09 -5.60 -13.57
CA ASP A 212 -4.47 -4.60 -14.56
C ASP A 212 -5.23 -3.40 -13.95
N GLN A 213 -5.91 -3.59 -12.83
CA GLN A 213 -6.58 -2.53 -12.07
C GLN A 213 -5.67 -1.91 -11.01
N GLY A 214 -4.71 -2.68 -10.50
CA GLY A 214 -3.84 -2.29 -9.40
C GLY A 214 -4.61 -2.01 -8.09
N PRO A 215 -3.99 -1.34 -7.12
CA PRO A 215 -4.63 -1.01 -5.84
C PRO A 215 -5.70 0.10 -5.93
N PHE A 216 -5.96 0.66 -7.12
CA PHE A 216 -6.84 1.82 -7.33
C PHE A 216 -8.23 1.63 -6.70
N THR A 217 -8.88 0.48 -6.97
CA THR A 217 -10.26 0.24 -6.55
C THR A 217 -10.42 0.29 -5.03
N TRP A 218 -9.48 -0.31 -4.29
CA TRP A 218 -9.47 -0.29 -2.84
C TRP A 218 -9.09 1.09 -2.27
N ALA A 219 -8.12 1.77 -2.87
CA ALA A 219 -7.71 3.10 -2.44
C ALA A 219 -8.82 4.14 -2.64
N GLU A 220 -9.57 4.07 -3.74
CA GLU A 220 -10.72 4.94 -4.01
C GLU A 220 -11.90 4.64 -3.06
N LEU A 221 -12.19 3.36 -2.77
CA LEU A 221 -13.18 3.01 -1.75
C LEU A 221 -12.78 3.49 -0.36
N ALA A 222 -11.51 3.33 0.04
CA ALA A 222 -10.98 3.84 1.30
C ALA A 222 -11.16 5.35 1.39
N LYS A 223 -10.77 6.09 0.34
CA LYS A 223 -10.96 7.55 0.26
C LYS A 223 -12.40 7.96 0.54
N ARG A 224 -13.36 7.32 -0.15
CA ARG A 224 -14.80 7.64 -0.04
C ARG A 224 -15.38 7.32 1.33
N GLN A 225 -14.96 6.20 1.92
CA GLN A 225 -15.47 5.75 3.22
C GLN A 225 -14.82 6.47 4.40
N LEU A 226 -13.49 6.62 4.41
CA LEU A 226 -12.75 7.25 5.50
C LEU A 226 -13.00 8.76 5.56
N ARG A 227 -13.06 9.44 4.41
CA ARG A 227 -13.22 10.91 4.32
C ARG A 227 -12.16 11.71 5.11
N TRP A 228 -10.96 11.15 5.27
CA TRP A 228 -9.81 11.84 5.84
C TRP A 228 -9.33 12.93 4.87
N ARG A 229 -8.93 14.08 5.41
CA ARG A 229 -8.59 15.28 4.65
C ARG A 229 -7.13 15.69 4.82
N SER A 230 -6.53 15.38 5.95
CA SER A 230 -5.17 15.82 6.29
C SER A 230 -4.13 14.73 5.99
N MET A 231 -4.53 13.47 5.91
CA MET A 231 -3.60 12.35 5.72
C MET A 231 -4.27 11.16 5.01
N PRO A 232 -3.61 10.53 4.03
CA PRO A 232 -4.07 9.27 3.46
C PRO A 232 -3.86 8.09 4.45
N PRO A 233 -4.61 6.98 4.31
CA PRO A 233 -4.21 5.72 4.93
C PRO A 233 -2.82 5.28 4.46
N ALA A 234 -2.07 4.63 5.35
CA ALA A 234 -0.84 3.96 4.94
C ALA A 234 -1.18 2.75 4.06
N MET A 235 -0.41 2.56 3.00
CA MET A 235 -0.62 1.53 1.98
C MET A 235 0.69 0.84 1.68
N PHE A 236 0.69 -0.48 1.61
CA PHE A 236 1.83 -1.27 1.16
C PHE A 236 1.32 -2.29 0.16
N TRP A 237 1.90 -2.35 -1.05
CA TRP A 237 1.42 -3.28 -2.07
C TRP A 237 2.59 -3.92 -2.82
N HIS A 238 2.32 -5.12 -3.30
CA HIS A 238 3.24 -5.86 -4.16
C HIS A 238 2.53 -6.28 -5.45
N LEU A 239 3.32 -6.41 -6.50
CA LEU A 239 2.86 -6.81 -7.84
C LEU A 239 3.28 -8.24 -8.20
N GLY A 240 3.80 -9.02 -7.25
CA GLY A 240 4.16 -10.43 -7.45
C GLY A 240 2.94 -11.34 -7.78
N PRO A 241 3.11 -12.68 -7.82
CA PRO A 241 2.12 -13.63 -8.34
C PRO A 241 0.73 -13.63 -7.69
N SER A 242 0.57 -12.95 -6.56
CA SER A 242 -0.72 -12.80 -5.88
C SER A 242 -0.92 -11.36 -5.41
N PRO A 243 -1.12 -10.39 -6.33
CA PRO A 243 -1.10 -8.98 -6.01
C PRO A 243 -2.09 -8.61 -4.90
N ARG A 244 -1.60 -7.90 -3.89
CA ARG A 244 -2.41 -7.46 -2.75
C ARG A 244 -1.93 -6.13 -2.20
N LEU A 245 -2.88 -5.40 -1.65
CA LEU A 245 -2.70 -4.15 -0.92
C LEU A 245 -2.92 -4.43 0.56
N LEU A 246 -1.97 -4.05 1.39
CA LEU A 246 -2.14 -3.91 2.83
C LEU A 246 -2.47 -2.45 3.12
N LEU A 247 -3.73 -2.18 3.48
CA LEU A 247 -4.23 -0.85 3.77
C LEU A 247 -4.46 -0.70 5.28
N SER A 248 -3.69 0.17 5.93
CA SER A 248 -3.86 0.45 7.35
C SER A 248 -4.93 1.53 7.57
N ILE A 249 -6.00 1.15 8.26
CA ILE A 249 -6.99 2.09 8.80
C ILE A 249 -6.46 2.55 10.15
N GLY A 250 -5.47 3.43 10.11
CA GLY A 250 -4.55 3.64 11.22
C GLY A 250 -3.21 4.12 10.72
N THR A 251 -2.31 4.39 11.65
CA THR A 251 -0.89 4.34 11.33
C THR A 251 -0.44 2.88 11.16
N PRO A 252 0.57 2.59 10.34
CA PRO A 252 1.01 1.21 10.13
C PRO A 252 1.61 0.65 11.42
N GLY A 253 1.17 -0.54 11.82
CA GLY A 253 1.72 -1.26 12.98
C GLY A 253 2.79 -2.28 12.58
N VAL A 254 3.50 -2.82 13.57
CA VAL A 254 4.52 -3.87 13.37
C VAL A 254 3.96 -5.12 12.69
N ALA A 255 2.70 -5.45 12.94
CA ALA A 255 2.02 -6.60 12.34
C ALA A 255 1.97 -6.54 10.80
N LEU A 256 2.02 -5.35 10.20
CA LEU A 256 1.98 -5.20 8.75
C LEU A 256 3.22 -5.82 8.09
N LEU A 257 4.42 -5.48 8.56
CA LEU A 257 5.65 -6.02 7.96
C LEU A 257 5.80 -7.51 8.26
N MET A 258 5.37 -7.96 9.44
CA MET A 258 5.28 -9.38 9.76
C MET A 258 4.40 -10.12 8.75
N HIS A 259 3.23 -9.56 8.43
CA HIS A 259 2.31 -10.13 7.45
C HIS A 259 2.87 -10.12 6.02
N LEU A 260 3.67 -9.11 5.66
CA LEU A 260 4.41 -9.12 4.40
C LEU A 260 5.42 -10.27 4.35
N ALA A 261 6.16 -10.50 5.44
CA ALA A 261 7.15 -11.57 5.55
C ALA A 261 6.51 -12.97 5.63
N LYS A 262 5.35 -13.07 6.27
CA LYS A 262 4.69 -14.35 6.57
C LYS A 262 3.17 -14.18 6.51
N PRO A 263 2.55 -14.24 5.31
CA PRO A 263 1.12 -13.96 5.12
C PRO A 263 0.18 -14.91 5.87
N GLU A 264 0.64 -16.11 6.19
CA GLU A 264 -0.09 -17.10 7.00
C GLU A 264 -0.05 -16.80 8.50
N HIS A 265 0.74 -15.82 8.94
CA HIS A 265 0.81 -15.42 10.34
C HIS A 265 -0.49 -14.75 10.78
N SER A 266 -1.23 -15.39 11.69
CA SER A 266 -2.45 -14.83 12.24
C SER A 266 -2.15 -13.64 13.15
N SER A 267 -2.83 -12.51 12.90
CA SER A 267 -2.78 -11.32 13.75
C SER A 267 -4.17 -10.74 13.90
N MET A 268 -4.55 -10.38 15.13
CA MET A 268 -5.80 -9.62 15.36
C MET A 268 -5.79 -8.23 14.70
N LYS A 269 -4.61 -7.74 14.30
CA LYS A 269 -4.41 -6.42 13.68
C LYS A 269 -4.36 -6.48 12.16
N VAL A 270 -4.39 -7.66 11.56
CA VAL A 270 -4.45 -7.83 10.10
C VAL A 270 -5.70 -8.62 9.77
N TRP A 271 -6.56 -8.04 8.94
CA TRP A 271 -7.84 -8.61 8.56
C TRP A 271 -7.82 -8.97 7.08
N PRO A 272 -7.59 -10.26 6.76
CA PRO A 272 -7.78 -10.75 5.41
C PRO A 272 -9.22 -10.53 4.97
N LEU A 273 -9.40 -10.02 3.75
CA LEU A 273 -10.72 -9.93 3.12
C LEU A 273 -11.20 -11.27 2.54
N ARG A 274 -10.44 -12.35 2.77
CA ARG A 274 -10.84 -13.73 2.47
C ARG A 274 -11.24 -14.42 3.77
N THR A 275 -12.26 -15.28 3.71
CA THR A 275 -12.65 -16.13 4.84
C THR A 275 -13.16 -17.47 4.34
N LYS A 276 -12.98 -18.51 5.16
CA LYS A 276 -13.58 -19.84 4.95
C LYS A 276 -14.82 -20.06 5.83
N GLN A 277 -15.17 -19.09 6.69
CA GLN A 277 -16.27 -19.23 7.64
C GLN A 277 -17.61 -18.91 6.97
N ALA A 278 -18.44 -19.93 6.73
CA ALA A 278 -19.75 -19.78 6.10
C ALA A 278 -20.70 -18.82 6.87
N SER A 279 -20.68 -18.87 8.21
CA SER A 279 -21.50 -17.99 9.04
C SER A 279 -21.13 -16.50 8.88
N ALA A 280 -19.84 -16.19 8.75
CA ALA A 280 -19.37 -14.83 8.51
C ALA A 280 -19.80 -14.32 7.11
N ILE A 281 -19.79 -15.21 6.11
CA ILE A 281 -20.25 -14.90 4.75
C ILE A 281 -21.74 -14.59 4.73
N GLU A 282 -22.58 -15.45 5.33
CA GLU A 282 -24.02 -15.24 5.37
C GLU A 282 -24.42 -14.01 6.19
N SER A 283 -23.73 -13.76 7.32
CA SER A 283 -23.90 -12.53 8.10
C SER A 283 -23.57 -11.29 7.26
N ALA A 284 -22.47 -11.32 6.52
CA ALA A 284 -22.09 -10.22 5.63
C ALA A 284 -23.10 -10.02 4.49
N ARG A 285 -23.54 -11.09 3.85
CA ARG A 285 -24.55 -11.06 2.79
C ARG A 285 -25.85 -10.42 3.26
N THR A 286 -26.31 -10.76 4.46
CA THR A 286 -27.52 -10.21 5.08
C THR A 286 -27.37 -8.72 5.41
N ALA A 287 -26.17 -8.30 5.83
CA ALA A 287 -25.88 -6.90 6.17
C ALA A 287 -25.81 -5.97 4.95
N LEU A 288 -25.54 -6.50 3.75
CA LEU A 288 -25.52 -5.71 2.52
C LEU A 288 -26.93 -5.36 2.04
N THR A 289 -27.08 -4.17 1.44
CA THR A 289 -28.32 -3.79 0.76
C THR A 289 -28.52 -4.58 -0.54
N PRO A 290 -29.75 -4.66 -1.09
CA PRO A 290 -29.98 -5.28 -2.39
C PRO A 290 -29.12 -4.69 -3.51
N GLY A 291 -28.97 -3.36 -3.57
CA GLY A 291 -28.12 -2.71 -4.58
C GLY A 291 -26.64 -3.05 -4.44
N GLN A 292 -26.14 -3.19 -3.21
CA GLN A 292 -24.76 -3.64 -2.95
C GLN A 292 -24.53 -5.09 -3.37
N ARG A 293 -25.49 -5.99 -3.11
CA ARG A 293 -25.40 -7.37 -3.59
C ARG A 293 -25.43 -7.42 -5.11
N GLN A 294 -26.36 -6.70 -5.74
CA GLN A 294 -26.47 -6.62 -7.19
C GLN A 294 -25.16 -6.13 -7.83
N ALA A 295 -24.51 -5.11 -7.25
CA ALA A 295 -23.24 -4.60 -7.76
C ALA A 295 -22.08 -5.61 -7.70
N LEU A 296 -22.18 -6.66 -6.88
CA LEU A 296 -21.19 -7.74 -6.80
C LEU A 296 -21.56 -8.96 -7.66
N GLU A 297 -22.85 -9.18 -7.90
CA GLU A 297 -23.39 -10.37 -8.57
C GLU A 297 -23.61 -10.16 -10.08
N ALA A 298 -24.02 -8.96 -10.51
CA ALA A 298 -24.49 -8.74 -11.87
C ALA A 298 -23.33 -8.70 -12.89
N PRO A 299 -23.34 -9.59 -13.91
CA PRO A 299 -22.35 -9.57 -14.99
C PRO A 299 -22.41 -8.24 -15.75
N GLY A 300 -21.30 -7.50 -15.78
CA GLY A 300 -21.23 -6.19 -16.43
C GLY A 300 -21.36 -4.99 -15.49
N THR A 301 -21.49 -5.19 -14.18
CA THR A 301 -21.32 -4.08 -13.23
C THR A 301 -19.93 -3.48 -13.38
N THR A 302 -19.86 -2.17 -13.62
CA THR A 302 -18.58 -1.46 -13.72
C THR A 302 -18.01 -1.11 -12.35
N VAL A 303 -16.71 -0.83 -12.28
CA VAL A 303 -16.08 -0.32 -11.06
C VAL A 303 -16.72 1.00 -10.60
N GLU A 304 -17.16 1.85 -11.54
CA GLU A 304 -17.91 3.07 -11.19
C GLU A 304 -19.25 2.77 -10.49
N ALA A 305 -20.03 1.82 -11.01
CA ALA A 305 -21.29 1.39 -10.40
C ALA A 305 -21.06 0.73 -9.02
N LEU A 306 -19.98 -0.04 -8.86
CA LEU A 306 -19.55 -0.56 -7.57
C LEU A 306 -19.32 0.59 -6.58
N PHE A 307 -18.63 1.65 -6.98
CA PHE A 307 -18.42 2.80 -6.10
C PHE A 307 -19.70 3.58 -5.79
N ALA A 308 -20.69 3.60 -6.67
CA ALA A 308 -21.99 4.18 -6.35
C ALA A 308 -22.70 3.38 -5.25
N ALA A 309 -22.58 2.05 -5.27
CA ALA A 309 -23.20 1.17 -4.27
C ALA A 309 -22.46 1.13 -2.92
N PHE A 310 -21.13 1.23 -2.93
CA PHE A 310 -20.28 1.07 -1.74
C PHE A 310 -19.54 2.33 -1.29
N GLY A 311 -19.59 3.42 -2.04
CA GLY A 311 -18.83 4.65 -1.79
C GLY A 311 -19.62 5.76 -1.08
N THR A 312 -20.82 5.46 -0.60
CA THR A 312 -21.68 6.41 0.14
C THR A 312 -21.32 6.50 1.61
#